data_AF-A0A4R3VHL2-F1
#
_entry.id   AF-A0A4R3VHL2-F1
#
_cell.length_a   1.000
_cell.length_b   1.000
_cell.length_c   1.000
_cell.angle_alpha   90.00
_cell.angle_beta   90.00
_cell.angle_gamma   90.00
#
_symmetry.space_group_name_H-M   'P 1'
#
loop_
_entity.id
_entity.type
_entity.pdbx_description
1 polymer ?
#
loop_
_entity_poly.entity_id
_entity_poly.type
_entity_poly.pdbx_seq_one_letter_code
_entity_poly.pdbx_strand_id
1 'polypeptide(L)'
;MLRVPQGQITFDGEGDDSPNSPYFSRVIHWPGNPKSGVTLGRGYDMGGRTKGEVYSDMLRIGIGSEKASLIAMGASLKGAAAAIFVKEYRAKIGVITHQQQVALFNMVYGGYIETAKKRYALYSTDVPGRVN
;
A
#
# COMPACT_ATOMS: atom_id res chain seq x y z
N MET A 1 -19.57 3.87 4.85
CA MET A 1 -18.69 2.92 4.11
C MET A 1 -17.81 3.72 3.18
N LEU A 2 -16.50 3.45 3.15
CA LEU A 2 -15.60 4.12 2.20
C LEU A 2 -15.84 3.61 0.79
N ARG A 3 -15.68 4.50 -0.19
CA ARG A 3 -15.86 4.19 -1.61
C ARG A 3 -14.60 4.55 -2.38
N VAL A 4 -14.23 3.67 -3.29
CA VAL A 4 -13.15 3.89 -4.25
C VAL A 4 -13.72 3.91 -5.68
N PRO A 5 -13.14 4.69 -6.60
CA PRO A 5 -13.63 4.75 -7.99
C PRO A 5 -13.59 3.40 -8.71
N GLN A 6 -12.61 2.56 -8.39
CA GLN A 6 -12.43 1.22 -8.95
C GLN A 6 -11.85 0.30 -7.86
N GLY A 7 -12.12 -1.00 -7.97
CA GLY A 7 -11.51 -1.98 -7.07
C GLY A 7 -12.11 -2.09 -5.68
N GLN A 8 -13.41 -1.78 -5.52
CA GLN A 8 -14.07 -1.80 -4.20
C GLN A 8 -13.89 -3.12 -3.45
N ILE A 9 -14.02 -4.28 -4.12
CA ILE A 9 -13.82 -5.60 -3.51
C ILE A 9 -12.39 -5.75 -2.96
N THR A 10 -11.39 -5.36 -3.76
CA THR A 10 -9.98 -5.38 -3.32
C THR A 10 -9.76 -4.41 -2.17
N PHE A 11 -10.27 -3.18 -2.29
CA PHE A 11 -10.16 -2.19 -1.22
C PHE A 11 -10.72 -2.74 0.09
N ASP A 12 -11.93 -3.31 0.07
CA ASP A 12 -12.58 -3.85 1.26
C ASP A 12 -11.88 -5.10 1.84
N GLY A 13 -11.13 -5.85 1.04
CA GLY A 13 -10.38 -7.04 1.48
C GLY A 13 -8.96 -6.80 1.99
N GLU A 14 -8.32 -5.69 1.60
CA GLU A 14 -6.91 -5.40 1.92
C GLU A 14 -6.67 -4.82 3.33
N GLY A 15 -7.74 -4.57 4.09
CA GLY A 15 -7.64 -4.13 5.49
C GLY A 15 -8.93 -3.50 6.01
N ASP A 16 -8.90 -3.07 7.27
CA ASP A 16 -10.04 -2.45 7.93
C ASP A 16 -9.69 -1.11 8.62
N ASP A 17 -10.71 -0.50 9.22
CA ASP A 17 -10.63 0.77 9.96
C ASP A 17 -10.84 0.59 11.47
N SER A 18 -10.78 -0.64 12.00
CA SER A 18 -10.91 -0.95 13.42
C SER A 18 -9.55 -0.86 14.11
N PRO A 19 -9.30 0.13 15.00
CA PRO A 19 -7.95 0.37 15.55
C PRO A 19 -7.33 -0.80 16.32
N ASN A 20 -8.16 -1.69 16.84
CA ASN A 20 -7.74 -2.88 17.60
C ASN A 20 -7.60 -4.13 16.72
N SER A 21 -7.88 -4.02 15.43
CA SER A 21 -7.74 -5.12 14.49
C SER A 21 -6.29 -5.30 14.06
N PRO A 22 -5.81 -6.55 13.89
CA PRO A 22 -4.53 -6.80 13.22
C PRO A 22 -4.50 -6.29 11.78
N TYR A 23 -5.66 -6.03 11.17
CA TYR A 23 -5.81 -5.52 9.80
C TYR A 23 -6.03 -4.00 9.73
N PHE A 24 -5.83 -3.28 10.84
CA PHE A 24 -5.92 -1.82 10.84
C PHE A 24 -4.87 -1.20 9.92
N SER A 25 -5.32 -0.63 8.81
CA SER A 25 -4.47 -0.29 7.66
C SER A 25 -3.98 1.17 7.65
N ARG A 26 -4.61 2.06 8.44
CA ARG A 26 -4.27 3.50 8.48
C ARG A 26 -3.00 3.85 9.26
N VAL A 27 -2.16 2.87 9.55
CA VAL A 27 -0.83 3.04 10.16
C VAL A 27 0.17 2.18 9.41
N ILE A 28 1.45 2.53 9.53
CA ILE A 28 2.48 1.67 8.93
C ILE A 28 2.47 0.28 9.58
N HIS A 29 2.61 -0.74 8.75
CA HIS A 29 2.65 -2.14 9.15
C HIS A 29 3.58 -2.95 8.24
N TRP A 30 3.87 -4.19 8.61
CA TRP A 30 4.64 -5.13 7.81
C TRP A 30 3.85 -6.43 7.67
N PRO A 31 3.50 -6.89 6.45
CA PRO A 31 2.68 -8.09 6.21
C PRO A 31 3.28 -9.44 6.62
N GLY A 32 4.47 -9.49 7.21
CA GLY A 32 5.02 -10.72 7.79
C GLY A 32 5.83 -11.62 6.86
N ASN A 33 6.17 -11.19 5.63
CA ASN A 33 6.97 -11.99 4.71
C ASN A 33 8.25 -11.27 4.22
N PRO A 34 9.31 -12.01 3.81
CA PRO A 34 10.60 -11.41 3.45
C PRO A 34 10.57 -10.50 2.22
N LYS A 35 9.59 -10.68 1.32
CA LYS A 35 9.48 -9.89 0.08
C LYS A 35 8.79 -8.55 0.32
N SER A 36 7.92 -8.47 1.34
CA SER A 36 7.20 -7.26 1.71
C SER A 36 8.06 -6.24 2.43
N GLY A 37 7.79 -4.98 2.13
CA GLY A 37 8.34 -3.82 2.82
C GLY A 37 7.40 -3.21 3.83
N VAL A 38 7.75 -2.00 4.28
CA VAL A 38 6.88 -1.17 5.12
C VAL A 38 5.66 -0.80 4.30
N THR A 39 4.46 -1.13 4.79
CA THR A 39 3.20 -0.91 4.08
C THR A 39 2.36 0.13 4.81
N LEU A 40 1.65 1.00 4.07
CA LEU A 40 0.74 2.01 4.61
C LEU A 40 -0.59 1.99 3.85
N GLY A 41 -1.70 2.17 4.55
CA GLY A 41 -3.02 2.05 3.93
C GLY A 41 -3.24 0.64 3.38
N ARG A 42 -4.08 0.53 2.36
CA ARG A 42 -4.47 -0.75 1.76
C ARG A 42 -3.58 -1.04 0.55
N GLY A 43 -2.40 -1.62 0.80
CA GLY A 43 -1.52 -2.15 -0.26
C GLY A 43 -0.36 -1.26 -0.76
N TYR A 44 -0.11 -0.08 -0.16
CA TYR A 44 1.05 0.73 -0.54
C TYR A 44 2.33 0.24 0.15
N ASP A 45 3.04 -0.69 -0.50
CA ASP A 45 4.31 -1.29 -0.03
C ASP A 45 5.54 -0.45 -0.46
N MET A 46 6.33 0.02 0.50
CA MET A 46 7.49 0.89 0.25
C MET A 46 8.77 0.13 -0.16
N GLY A 47 8.79 -1.19 -0.10
CA GLY A 47 9.99 -2.00 -0.32
C GLY A 47 10.52 -1.96 -1.75
N GLY A 48 9.67 -1.66 -2.73
CA GLY A 48 10.06 -1.45 -4.14
C GLY A 48 10.25 0.00 -4.55
N ARG A 49 10.12 0.95 -3.61
CA ARG A 49 10.09 2.39 -3.87
C ARG A 49 11.30 3.07 -3.25
N THR A 50 11.81 4.10 -3.91
CA THR A 50 12.85 4.99 -3.40
C THR A 50 12.28 5.96 -2.36
N LYS A 51 13.16 6.56 -1.55
CA LYS A 51 12.78 7.60 -0.59
C LYS A 51 12.08 8.78 -1.25
N GLY A 52 12.57 9.20 -2.43
CA GLY A 52 12.00 10.32 -3.19
C GLY A 52 10.58 10.03 -3.68
N GLU A 53 10.33 8.82 -4.19
CA GLU A 53 8.98 8.39 -4.59
C GLU A 53 8.03 8.38 -3.41
N VAL A 54 8.43 7.74 -2.29
CA VAL A 54 7.58 7.67 -1.10
C VAL A 54 7.26 9.06 -0.56
N TYR A 55 8.26 9.94 -0.46
CA TYR A 55 8.06 11.32 -0.01
C TYR A 55 7.08 12.09 -0.92
N SER A 56 7.29 12.02 -2.23
CA SER A 56 6.43 12.69 -3.22
C SER A 56 4.98 12.17 -3.17
N ASP A 57 4.79 10.86 -3.05
CA ASP A 57 3.47 10.25 -2.94
C ASP A 57 2.76 10.66 -1.65
N MET A 58 3.47 10.73 -0.51
CA MET A 58 2.91 11.22 0.75
C MET A 58 2.45 12.68 0.65
N LEU A 59 3.24 13.55 0.01
CA LEU A 59 2.82 14.93 -0.23
C LEU A 59 1.59 15.00 -1.15
N ARG A 60 1.55 14.18 -2.20
CA ARG A 60 0.44 14.15 -3.17
C ARG A 60 -0.89 13.76 -2.54
N ILE A 61 -0.89 12.91 -1.51
CA ILE A 61 -2.09 12.56 -0.75
C ILE A 61 -2.40 13.54 0.40
N GLY A 62 -1.62 14.62 0.56
CA GLY A 62 -1.84 15.64 1.57
C GLY A 62 -1.29 15.29 2.96
N ILE A 63 -0.27 14.42 3.06
CA ILE A 63 0.51 14.27 4.30
C ILE A 63 1.57 15.39 4.35
N GLY A 64 1.68 16.07 5.49
CA GLY A 64 2.66 17.15 5.68
C GLY A 64 4.12 16.66 5.59
N SER A 65 5.03 17.56 5.21
CA SER A 65 6.43 17.27 4.90
C SER A 65 7.19 16.53 6.00
N GLU A 66 6.98 16.88 7.26
CA GLU A 66 7.62 16.22 8.40
C GLU A 66 7.23 14.74 8.49
N LYS A 67 5.92 14.45 8.50
CA LYS A 67 5.39 13.09 8.51
C LYS A 67 5.75 12.32 7.23
N ALA A 68 5.74 12.98 6.07
CA ALA A 68 6.18 12.40 4.81
C ALA A 68 7.65 11.97 4.86
N SER A 69 8.52 12.78 5.47
CA SER A 69 9.95 12.48 5.64
C SER A 69 10.15 11.26 6.54
N LEU A 70 9.42 11.17 7.65
CA LEU A 70 9.45 10.00 8.53
C LEU A 70 8.99 8.73 7.79
N ILE A 71 7.89 8.79 7.03
CA ILE A 71 7.40 7.66 6.25
C ILE A 71 8.43 7.22 5.20
N ALA A 72 9.04 8.19 4.50
CA ALA A 72 10.03 7.91 3.46
C ALA A 72 11.28 7.20 3.98
N MET A 73 11.60 7.26 5.27
CA MET A 73 12.68 6.46 5.86
C MET A 73 12.45 4.94 5.75
N GLY A 74 11.18 4.51 5.62
CA GLY A 74 10.81 3.10 5.43
C GLY A 74 11.01 2.58 4.00
N ALA A 75 11.36 3.44 3.05
CA ALA A 75 11.56 3.08 1.65
C ALA A 75 12.69 2.06 1.47
N SER A 76 12.53 1.16 0.50
CA SER A 76 13.44 0.06 0.18
C SER A 76 13.65 -0.99 1.29
N LEU A 77 13.13 -0.78 2.51
CA LEU A 77 13.22 -1.76 3.58
C LEU A 77 12.32 -2.96 3.28
N LYS A 78 12.82 -4.17 3.54
CA LYS A 78 12.10 -5.44 3.38
C LYS A 78 12.37 -6.37 4.54
N GLY A 79 11.52 -7.38 4.72
CA GLY A 79 11.70 -8.44 5.71
C GLY A 79 11.95 -7.89 7.12
N ALA A 80 12.99 -8.40 7.79
CA ALA A 80 13.32 -8.01 9.16
C ALA A 80 13.57 -6.50 9.33
N ALA A 81 14.17 -5.83 8.35
CA ALA A 81 14.41 -4.38 8.41
C ALA A 81 13.09 -3.58 8.40
N ALA A 82 12.12 -4.01 7.58
CA ALA A 82 10.78 -3.42 7.57
C ALA A 82 10.04 -3.66 8.90
N ALA A 83 10.16 -4.87 9.46
CA ALA A 83 9.56 -5.21 10.76
C ALA A 83 10.12 -4.32 11.89
N ILE A 84 11.45 -4.14 11.94
CA ILE A 84 12.14 -3.29 12.93
C ILE A 84 11.67 -1.83 12.78
N PHE A 85 11.64 -1.31 11.55
CA PHE A 85 11.18 0.04 11.28
C PHE A 85 9.73 0.27 11.75
N VAL A 86 8.82 -0.66 11.44
CA VAL A 86 7.42 -0.58 11.88
C VAL A 86 7.33 -0.56 13.40
N LYS A 87 8.08 -1.42 14.10
CA LYS A 87 8.09 -1.44 15.57
C LYS A 87 8.51 -0.10 16.16
N GLU A 88 9.48 0.58 15.55
CA GLU A 88 10.02 1.84 16.08
C GLU A 88 9.21 3.08 15.68
N TYR A 89 8.72 3.14 14.44
CA TYR A 89 8.14 4.37 13.87
C TYR A 89 6.62 4.39 13.80
N ARG A 90 5.92 3.26 14.03
CA ARG A 90 4.45 3.19 13.91
C ARG A 90 3.74 4.22 14.78
N ALA A 91 4.13 4.33 16.05
CA ALA A 91 3.55 5.31 16.96
C ALA A 91 3.94 6.76 16.60
N LYS A 92 5.20 6.98 16.19
CA LYS A 92 5.73 8.30 15.82
C LYS A 92 5.04 8.87 14.58
N ILE A 93 4.82 8.05 13.56
CA ILE A 93 4.13 8.43 12.32
C ILE A 93 2.63 8.58 12.58
N GLY A 94 2.03 7.67 13.34
CA GLY A 94 0.62 7.69 13.68
C GLY A 94 -0.31 7.45 12.50
N VAL A 95 -1.59 7.75 12.72
CA VAL A 95 -2.70 7.37 11.83
C VAL A 95 -2.80 8.31 10.63
N ILE A 96 -3.13 7.81 9.45
CA ILE A 96 -3.52 8.61 8.27
C ILE A 96 -5.05 8.75 8.17
N THR A 97 -5.52 9.76 7.46
CA THR A 97 -6.97 9.96 7.24
C THR A 97 -7.53 8.91 6.29
N HIS A 98 -8.84 8.69 6.32
CA HIS A 98 -9.50 7.81 5.34
C HIS A 98 -9.30 8.29 3.90
N GLN A 99 -9.29 9.62 3.69
CA GLN A 99 -9.05 10.20 2.37
C GLN A 99 -7.63 9.90 1.87
N GLN A 100 -6.62 10.00 2.74
CA GLN A 100 -5.24 9.63 2.42
C GLN A 100 -5.11 8.14 2.06
N GLN A 101 -5.78 7.26 2.80
CA GLN A 101 -5.80 5.83 2.50
C GLN A 101 -6.45 5.52 1.15
N VAL A 102 -7.59 6.15 0.85
CA VAL A 102 -8.27 6.01 -0.45
C VAL A 102 -7.36 6.51 -1.58
N ALA A 103 -6.70 7.64 -1.39
CA ALA A 103 -5.78 8.18 -2.38
C ALA A 103 -4.57 7.25 -2.62
N LEU A 104 -3.97 6.68 -1.58
CA LEU A 104 -2.91 5.68 -1.70
C LEU A 104 -3.37 4.44 -2.45
N PHE A 105 -4.55 3.92 -2.09
CA PHE A 105 -5.12 2.75 -2.77
C PHE A 105 -5.28 3.01 -4.27
N ASN A 106 -5.83 4.17 -4.66
CA ASN A 106 -6.01 4.52 -6.06
C ASN A 106 -4.68 4.57 -6.83
N MET A 107 -3.58 4.98 -6.19
CA MET A 107 -2.24 4.96 -6.81
C MET A 107 -1.76 3.53 -7.09
N VAL A 108 -1.98 2.58 -6.16
CA VAL A 108 -1.50 1.19 -6.33
C VAL A 108 -2.43 0.35 -7.18
N TYR A 109 -3.73 0.60 -7.13
CA TYR A 109 -4.74 -0.21 -7.81
C TYR A 109 -4.59 -0.17 -9.34
N GLY A 110 -4.18 0.97 -9.90
CA GLY A 110 -3.83 1.06 -11.32
C GLY A 110 -2.75 0.04 -11.74
N GLY A 111 -1.73 -0.15 -10.90
CA GLY A 111 -0.70 -1.16 -11.12
C GLY A 111 -1.22 -2.60 -11.00
N TYR A 112 -2.21 -2.84 -10.13
CA TYR A 112 -2.86 -4.15 -10.01
C TYR A 112 -3.65 -4.50 -11.26
N ILE A 113 -4.39 -3.55 -11.84
CA ILE A 113 -5.11 -3.73 -13.10
C ILE A 113 -4.14 -4.16 -14.21
N GLU A 114 -3.04 -3.43 -14.38
CA GLU A 114 -2.06 -3.73 -15.44
C GLU A 114 -1.36 -5.07 -15.23
N THR A 115 -1.07 -5.42 -13.97
CA THR A 115 -0.51 -6.74 -13.63
C THR A 115 -1.51 -7.85 -13.91
N ALA A 116 -2.78 -7.67 -13.58
CA ALA A 116 -3.84 -8.64 -13.82
C ALA A 116 -4.05 -8.89 -15.32
N LYS A 117 -4.11 -7.82 -16.13
CA LYS A 117 -4.20 -7.93 -17.60
C LYS A 117 -3.02 -8.70 -18.18
N LYS A 118 -1.78 -8.35 -17.79
CA LYS A 118 -0.57 -9.04 -18.26
C LYS A 118 -0.57 -10.52 -17.89
N ARG A 119 -0.94 -10.85 -16.65
CA ARG A 119 -1.02 -12.25 -16.19
C ARG A 119 -2.11 -13.01 -16.93
N TYR A 120 -3.28 -12.42 -17.10
CA TYR A 120 -4.35 -13.03 -17.89
C TYR A 120 -3.86 -13.33 -19.30
N ALA A 121 -3.28 -12.35 -20.00
CA ALA A 121 -2.76 -12.54 -21.34
C ALA A 121 -1.69 -13.66 -21.42
N LEU A 122 -0.81 -13.75 -20.42
CA LEU A 122 0.24 -14.76 -20.36
C LEU A 122 -0.27 -16.17 -20.08
N TYR A 123 -1.25 -16.32 -19.18
CA TYR A 123 -1.69 -17.64 -18.70
C TYR A 123 -2.99 -18.13 -19.34
N SER A 124 -3.63 -17.33 -20.19
CA SER A 124 -4.87 -17.70 -20.89
C SER A 124 -4.66 -17.98 -22.37
N THR A 125 -3.43 -18.10 -22.87
CA THR A 125 -3.12 -18.27 -24.30
C THR A 125 -3.92 -19.40 -24.96
N ASP A 126 -4.12 -20.49 -24.22
CA ASP A 126 -4.78 -21.71 -24.69
C ASP A 126 -6.26 -21.78 -24.30
N VAL A 127 -6.81 -20.74 -23.65
CA VAL A 127 -8.22 -20.69 -23.23
C VAL A 127 -9.08 -20.28 -24.43
N PRO A 128 -9.99 -21.15 -24.91
CA PRO A 128 -10.89 -20.81 -26.01
C PRO A 128 -11.78 -19.63 -25.65
N GLY A 129 -11.91 -18.64 -26.54
CA GLY A 129 -12.77 -17.47 -26.33
C GLY A 129 -12.23 -16.44 -25.32
N ARG A 130 -10.93 -16.46 -25.01
CA ARG A 130 -10.31 -15.45 -24.15
C ARG A 130 -10.56 -14.02 -24.65
N VAL A 131 -10.78 -13.10 -23.72
CA VAL A 131 -10.99 -11.68 -24.04
C VAL A 131 -9.62 -11.01 -24.20
N ASN A 132 -9.36 -10.35 -25.34
CA ASN A 132 -8.09 -9.63 -25.56
C ASN A 132 -8.05 -8.28 -24.86
#